data_AF-A0A2D8ARS1-F1
#
_entry.id   AF-A0A2D8ARS1-F1
#
_cell.length_a   1.000
_cell.length_b   1.000
_cell.length_c   1.000
_cell.angle_alpha   90.00
_cell.angle_beta   90.00
_cell.angle_gamma   90.00
#
_symmetry.space_group_name_H-M   'P 1'
#
loop_
_entity.id
_entity.type
_entity.pdbx_description
1 polymer ?
#
loop_
_entity_poly.entity_id
_entity_poly.type
_entity_poly.pdbx_seq_one_letter_code
_entity_poly.pdbx_strand_id
1 'polypeptide(L)'
;MFSKKKEVLSKRWKKWKRKAPKVPGNTCPQIDEVLHRLDQFQKGDKRFTEFQHDSLMKKMEKLREANEQLRNGGHYWYQICKEHLKDKE
;
A
#
# COMPACT_ATOMS: atom_id res chain seq x y z
N MET A 1 -29.66 21.84 -15.68
CA MET A 1 -29.03 20.53 -16.02
C MET A 1 -27.64 20.32 -15.39
N PHE A 2 -26.81 21.35 -15.21
CA PHE A 2 -25.45 21.22 -14.64
C PHE A 2 -25.38 20.69 -13.20
N SER A 3 -26.36 21.02 -12.35
CA SER A 3 -26.37 20.60 -10.93
C SER A 3 -26.56 19.09 -10.73
N LYS A 4 -27.48 18.47 -11.49
CA LYS A 4 -27.72 17.01 -11.46
C LYS A 4 -26.48 16.20 -11.88
N LYS A 5 -25.71 16.68 -12.87
CA LYS A 5 -24.48 16.01 -13.34
C LYS A 5 -23.38 15.99 -12.26
N LYS A 6 -23.19 17.10 -11.53
CA LYS A 6 -22.26 17.18 -10.38
C LYS A 6 -22.65 16.22 -9.25
N GLU A 7 -23.96 16.09 -8.97
CA GLU A 7 -24.45 15.21 -7.91
C GLU A 7 -24.23 13.72 -8.23
N VAL A 8 -24.42 13.31 -9.49
CA VAL A 8 -24.18 11.92 -9.95
C VAL A 8 -22.69 11.56 -9.91
N LEU A 9 -21.80 12.47 -10.31
CA LEU A 9 -20.34 12.27 -10.20
C LEU A 9 -19.91 12.11 -8.73
N SER A 10 -20.47 12.91 -7.83
CA SER A 10 -20.28 12.76 -6.38
C SER A 10 -20.72 11.39 -5.85
N LYS A 11 -21.86 10.85 -6.30
CA LYS A 11 -22.34 9.51 -5.92
C LYS A 11 -21.44 8.39 -6.46
N ARG A 12 -21.00 8.48 -7.71
CA ARG A 12 -20.08 7.51 -8.33
C ARG A 12 -18.71 7.49 -7.65
N TRP A 13 -18.13 8.66 -7.39
CA TRP A 13 -16.88 8.81 -6.65
C TRP A 13 -16.95 8.15 -5.27
N LYS A 14 -18.01 8.41 -4.50
CA LYS A 14 -18.22 7.77 -3.18
C LYS A 14 -18.29 6.24 -3.30
N LYS A 15 -18.94 5.71 -4.34
CA LYS A 15 -19.02 4.26 -4.58
C LYS A 15 -17.66 3.65 -4.89
N TRP A 16 -16.84 4.29 -5.74
CA TRP A 16 -15.49 3.81 -6.04
C TRP A 16 -14.58 3.89 -4.82
N LYS A 17 -14.57 5.03 -4.13
CA LYS A 17 -13.76 5.22 -2.92
C LYS A 17 -14.09 4.17 -1.84
N ARG A 18 -15.35 3.77 -1.70
CA ARG A 18 -15.76 2.71 -0.76
C ARG A 18 -15.25 1.31 -1.15
N LYS A 19 -15.08 1.04 -2.44
CA LYS A 19 -14.59 -0.24 -2.96
C LYS A 19 -13.07 -0.28 -3.12
N ALA A 20 -12.40 0.87 -3.04
CA ALA A 20 -10.97 0.96 -3.21
C ALA A 20 -10.24 0.14 -2.13
N PRO A 21 -9.16 -0.57 -2.49
CA PRO A 21 -8.28 -1.20 -1.52
C PRO A 21 -7.78 -0.18 -0.48
N LYS A 22 -7.56 -0.63 0.76
CA LYS A 22 -6.97 0.20 1.80
C LYS A 22 -5.55 0.58 1.39
N VAL A 23 -5.22 1.85 1.54
CA VAL A 23 -3.84 2.32 1.40
C VAL A 23 -3.12 2.02 2.71
N PRO A 24 -2.05 1.21 2.71
CA PRO A 24 -1.29 0.94 3.91
C PRO A 24 -0.60 2.22 4.42
N GLY A 25 -0.22 2.21 5.70
CA GLY A 25 0.54 3.31 6.31
C GLY A 25 1.93 3.47 5.70
N ASN A 26 2.64 4.55 6.08
CA ASN A 26 4.00 4.80 5.62
C ASN A 26 4.93 3.62 5.98
N THR A 27 5.53 3.01 4.96
CA THR A 27 6.42 1.85 5.11
C THR A 27 7.87 2.25 5.39
N CYS A 28 8.29 3.48 5.09
CA CYS A 28 9.68 3.92 5.27
C CYS A 28 10.22 3.69 6.68
N PRO A 29 9.50 4.05 7.77
CA PRO A 29 10.01 3.80 9.13
C PRO A 29 10.25 2.32 9.44
N GLN A 30 9.47 1.42 8.85
CA GLN A 30 9.64 -0.03 9.03
C GLN A 30 10.86 -0.54 8.26
N ILE A 31 11.11 0.01 7.06
CA ILE A 31 12.30 -0.29 6.26
C ILE A 31 13.56 0.22 6.99
N ASP A 32 13.53 1.46 7.48
CA ASP A 32 14.65 2.06 8.21
C ASP A 32 15.01 1.22 9.45
N GLU A 33 14.01 0.71 10.17
CA GLU A 33 14.24 -0.15 11.32
C GLU A 33 14.89 -1.50 10.93
N VAL A 34 14.44 -2.11 9.83
CA VAL A 34 15.04 -3.34 9.29
C VAL A 34 16.50 -3.09 8.90
N LEU A 35 16.78 -2.00 8.18
CA LEU A 35 18.13 -1.61 7.75
C LEU A 35 19.04 -1.35 8.97
N HIS A 36 18.53 -0.63 9.96
CA HIS A 36 19.27 -0.35 11.19
C HIS A 36 19.63 -1.64 11.93
N ARG A 37 18.69 -2.58 12.08
CA ARG A 37 18.98 -3.88 12.72
C ARG A 37 20.03 -4.68 11.97
N LEU A 38 19.96 -4.71 10.64
CA LEU A 38 20.95 -5.39 9.80
C LEU A 38 22.35 -4.78 9.96
N ASP A 39 22.45 -3.45 10.00
CA ASP A 39 23.70 -2.73 10.24
C ASP A 39 24.28 -3.03 11.65
N GLN A 40 23.43 -3.11 12.67
CA GLN A 40 23.85 -3.52 14.02
C GLN A 40 24.38 -4.96 14.06
N PHE A 41 23.77 -5.88 13.31
CA PHE A 41 24.28 -7.26 13.22
C PHE A 41 25.59 -7.38 12.46
N GLN A 42 25.79 -6.54 11.45
CA GLN A 42 27.05 -6.52 10.71
C GLN A 42 28.20 -5.93 11.54
N LYS A 43 27.91 -4.94 12.40
CA LYS A 43 28.90 -4.27 13.26
C LYS A 43 29.15 -4.99 14.58
N GLY A 44 28.20 -5.79 15.05
CA GLY A 44 28.29 -6.49 16.32
C GLY A 44 28.88 -7.88 16.20
N ASP A 45 29.67 -8.29 17.19
CA ASP A 45 30.22 -9.66 17.31
C ASP A 45 29.19 -10.66 17.90
N LYS A 46 27.93 -10.23 18.07
CA LYS A 46 26.87 -11.06 18.66
C LYS A 46 26.14 -11.84 17.57
N ARG A 47 26.08 -13.15 17.78
CA ARG A 47 25.33 -14.08 16.94
C ARG A 47 23.86 -13.70 16.86
N PHE A 48 23.36 -13.55 15.64
CA PHE A 48 21.96 -13.30 15.33
C PHE A 48 21.08 -14.41 15.93
N THR A 49 20.19 -14.04 16.85
CA THR A 49 19.33 -15.03 17.52
C THR A 49 18.13 -15.40 16.65
N GLU A 50 17.60 -16.60 16.83
CA GLU A 50 16.39 -17.06 16.14
C GLU A 50 15.20 -16.11 16.37
N PHE A 51 15.05 -15.58 17.58
CA PHE A 51 14.02 -14.58 17.89
C PHE A 51 14.19 -13.29 17.07
N GLN A 52 15.42 -12.81 16.89
CA GLN A 52 15.69 -11.61 16.08
C GLN A 52 15.42 -11.87 14.60
N HIS A 53 15.78 -13.07 14.11
CA HIS A 53 15.44 -13.54 12.77
C HIS A 53 13.92 -13.51 12.54
N ASP A 54 13.16 -14.16 13.41
CA ASP A 54 11.70 -14.24 13.26
C ASP A 54 11.02 -12.89 13.36
N SER A 55 11.53 -12.01 14.23
CA SER A 55 11.05 -10.62 14.33
C SER A 55 11.27 -9.87 13.02
N LEU A 56 12.45 -10.02 12.40
CA LEU A 56 12.79 -9.38 11.12
C LEU A 56 11.92 -9.93 9.98
N MET A 57 11.76 -11.25 9.92
CA MET A 57 10.94 -11.91 8.90
C MET A 57 9.47 -11.48 8.98
N LYS A 58 8.90 -11.39 10.18
CA LYS A 58 7.53 -10.87 10.37
C LYS A 58 7.37 -9.43 9.90
N LYS A 59 8.40 -8.58 10.07
CA LYS A 59 8.37 -7.19 9.55
C LYS A 59 8.46 -7.15 8.04
N MET A 60 9.34 -7.96 7.45
CA MET A 60 9.46 -8.07 6.00
C MET A 60 8.16 -8.58 5.35
N GLU A 61 7.46 -9.51 5.99
CA GLU A 61 6.18 -10.00 5.48
C GLU A 61 5.09 -8.92 5.53
N LYS A 62 5.01 -8.14 6.61
CA LYS A 62 4.12 -6.98 6.68
C LYS A 62 4.43 -5.94 5.59
N LEU A 63 5.70 -5.71 5.29
CA LEU A 63 6.12 -4.82 4.20
C LEU A 63 5.70 -5.37 2.83
N ARG A 64 5.78 -6.69 2.61
CA ARG A 64 5.29 -7.33 1.38
C ARG A 64 3.78 -7.17 1.22
N GLU A 65 3.01 -7.43 2.28
CA GLU A 65 1.56 -7.23 2.28
C GLU A 65 1.18 -5.77 1.97
N ALA A 66 1.88 -4.81 2.59
CA ALA A 66 1.67 -3.39 2.30
C ALA A 66 1.97 -3.06 0.83
N ASN A 67 3.09 -3.55 0.29
CA ASN A 67 3.42 -3.35 -1.12
C ASN A 67 2.36 -3.94 -2.05
N GLU A 68 1.82 -5.12 -1.72
CA GLU A 68 0.76 -5.76 -2.50
C GLU A 68 -0.55 -4.96 -2.44
N GLN A 69 -0.91 -4.38 -1.29
CA GLN A 69 -2.05 -3.48 -1.17
C GLN A 69 -1.88 -2.21 -2.03
N LEU A 70 -0.66 -1.64 -2.08
CA LEU A 70 -0.36 -0.48 -2.93
C LEU A 70 -0.52 -0.82 -4.42
N ARG A 71 0.01 -1.97 -4.87
CA ARG A 71 -0.16 -2.44 -6.25
C ARG A 71 -1.62 -2.63 -6.62
N ASN A 72 -2.37 -3.33 -5.77
CA ASN A 72 -3.80 -3.55 -5.98
C ASN A 72 -4.60 -2.25 -6.01
N GLY A 73 -4.25 -1.27 -5.15
CA GLY A 73 -4.81 0.07 -5.19
C GLY A 73 -4.53 0.79 -6.51
N GLY A 74 -3.28 0.72 -7.00
CA GLY A 74 -2.90 1.27 -8.30
C GLY A 74 -3.68 0.67 -9.46
N HIS A 75 -3.75 -0.67 -9.53
CA HIS A 75 -4.52 -1.38 -10.54
C HIS A 75 -6.01 -1.02 -10.49
N TYR A 76 -6.59 -0.95 -9.29
CA TYR A 76 -7.98 -0.58 -9.09
C TYR A 76 -8.29 0.80 -9.71
N TRP A 77 -7.49 1.82 -9.37
CA TRP A 77 -7.73 3.18 -9.89
C TRP A 77 -7.44 3.31 -11.38
N TYR A 78 -6.39 2.64 -11.88
CA TYR A 78 -6.10 2.60 -13.32
C TYR A 78 -7.28 2.04 -14.11
N GLN A 79 -7.85 0.90 -13.67
CA GLN A 79 -8.96 0.25 -14.35
C GLN A 79 -10.22 1.13 -14.35
N ILE A 80 -10.58 1.74 -13.21
CA ILE A 80 -11.71 2.67 -13.12
C ILE A 80 -11.52 3.85 -14.09
N CYS A 81 -10.33 4.43 -14.15
CA CYS A 81 -10.03 5.53 -15.07
C CYS A 81 -10.14 5.08 -16.54
N LYS A 82 -9.59 3.91 -16.87
CA LYS A 82 -9.62 3.35 -18.23
C LYS A 82 -11.04 3.08 -18.72
N GLU A 83 -11.89 2.50 -17.87
CA GLU A 83 -13.30 2.25 -18.19
C GLU A 83 -14.05 3.57 -18.45
N HIS A 84 -13.84 4.59 -17.62
CA HIS A 84 -14.55 5.88 -17.78
C HIS A 84 -14.01 6.79 -18.87
N LEU A 85 -12.81 6.54 -19.39
CA LEU A 85 -12.32 7.19 -20.59
C LEU A 85 -12.97 6.58 -21.84
N LYS A 86 -13.14 5.25 -21.90
CA LYS A 86 -13.82 4.56 -23.01
C LYS A 86 -15.30 4.93 -23.13
N ASP A 87 -15.97 5.20 -22.01
CA ASP A 87 -17.38 5.67 -22.00
C ASP A 87 -17.57 7.06 -22.63
N LYS A 88 -16.49 7.79 -22.95
CA LYS A 88 -16.52 9.17 -23.46
C LYS A 88 -16.13 9.32 -24.93
N GLU A 89 -15.66 8.25 -25.57
CA GLU A 89 -15.46 8.15 -27.02
C GLU A 89 -16.73 7.62 -27.70
#